data_AF-A0A7C3UKA9-F1
#
_entry.id   AF-A0A7C3UKA9-F1
#
_cell.length_a   1.000
_cell.length_b   1.000
_cell.length_c   1.000
_cell.angle_alpha   90.00
_cell.angle_beta   90.00
_cell.angle_gamma   90.00
#
_symmetry.space_group_name_H-M   'P 1'
#
loop_
_entity.id
_entity.type
_entity.pdbx_description
1 polymer ?
#
loop_
_entity_poly.entity_id
_entity_poly.type
_entity_poly.pdbx_seq_one_letter_code
_entity_poly.pdbx_strand_id
1 'polypeptide(L)' 'ANLAEKKGAKESLMLLDNVALVVNITNRTIITAIDKARQKDKVFTNIDSTIIL' A
#
# COMPACT_ATOMS: atom_id res chain seq x y z
N ALA A 1 -8.80 2.86 -0.95
CA ALA A 1 -9.27 2.03 0.18
C ALA A 1 -10.47 1.16 -0.19
N ASN A 2 -11.61 1.73 -0.61
CA ASN A 2 -12.85 0.97 -0.86
C ASN A 2 -12.74 -0.25 -1.79
N LEU A 3 -11.91 -0.20 -2.84
CA LEU A 3 -11.74 -1.34 -3.75
C LEU A 3 -11.05 -2.53 -3.06
N ALA A 4 -10.02 -2.25 -2.26
CA ALA A 4 -9.29 -3.25 -1.49
C ALA A 4 -10.16 -3.81 -0.35
N GLU A 5 -10.92 -2.95 0.34
CA GLU A 5 -11.88 -3.34 1.37
C GLU A 5 -12.95 -4.29 0.80
N LYS A 6 -13.53 -3.97 -0.37
CA LYS A 6 -14.48 -4.86 -1.07
C LYS A 6 -13.89 -6.21 -1.46
N LYS A 7 -12.58 -6.28 -1.65
CA LYS A 7 -11.84 -7.52 -1.97
C LYS A 7 -11.32 -8.24 -0.72
N GLY A 8 -11.64 -7.75 0.48
CA GLY A 8 -11.23 -8.37 1.74
C GLY A 8 -9.75 -8.20 2.08
N ALA A 9 -9.07 -7.23 1.45
CA ALA A 9 -7.70 -6.89 1.79
C ALA A 9 -7.59 -6.34 3.22
N LYS A 10 -6.53 -6.72 3.92
CA LYS A 10 -6.21 -6.26 5.29
C LYS A 10 -4.99 -5.35 5.27
N GLU A 11 -3.94 -5.72 4.55
CA GLU A 11 -2.73 -4.91 4.35
C GLU A 11 -2.40 -4.77 2.87
N SER A 12 -2.36 -3.53 2.40
CA SER A 12 -2.24 -3.24 0.97
C SER A 12 -1.11 -2.27 0.67
N LEU A 13 -0.36 -2.58 -0.39
CA LEU A 13 0.59 -1.64 -1.00
C LEU A 13 -0.17 -0.82 -2.04
N MET A 14 -0.28 0.48 -1.82
CA MET A 14 -0.83 1.42 -2.80
C MET A 14 0.31 2.14 -3.50
N LEU A 15 0.39 1.97 -4.81
CA LEU A 15 1.29 2.70 -5.68
C LEU A 15 0.52 3.87 -6.28
N LEU A 16 0.99 5.08 -5.97
CA LEU A 16 0.56 6.34 -6.58
C LEU A 16 1.75 6.89 -7.39
N ASP A 17 1.49 7.81 -8.32
CA ASP A 17 2.45 8.37 -9.28
C ASP A 17 3.89 8.51 -8.74
N ASN A 18 4.03 9.09 -7.55
CA ASN A 18 5.32 9.39 -6.91
C ASN A 18 5.46 8.86 -5.48
N VAL A 19 4.53 8.04 -4.98
CA VAL A 19 4.59 7.53 -3.60
C VAL A 19 4.06 6.10 -3.50
N ALA A 20 4.74 5.27 -2.72
CA ALA A 20 4.26 3.97 -2.28
C ALA A 20 3.78 4.08 -0.84
N LEU A 21 2.57 3.60 -0.58
CA LEU A 21 1.96 3.58 0.74
C LEU A 21 1.68 2.13 1.16
N VAL A 22 2.11 1.75 2.36
CA VAL A 22 1.59 0.54 3.02
C VAL A 22 0.46 0.96 3.93
N VAL A 23 -0.72 0.41 3.70
CA VAL A 23 -1.97 0.82 4.35
C VAL A 23 -2.63 -0.37 5.02
N ASN A 24 -2.99 -0.21 6.29
CA ASN A 24 -3.89 -1.12 6.97
C ASN A 24 -5.32 -0.76 6.60
N ILE A 25 -5.96 -1.61 5.81
CA ILE A 25 -7.32 -1.36 5.31
C ILE A 25 -8.33 -1.49 6.45
N THR A 26 -8.17 -2.48 7.33
CA THR A 26 -9.04 -2.74 8.47
C THR A 26 -9.10 -1.55 9.43
N ASN A 27 -7.93 -1.03 9.80
CA ASN A 27 -7.80 0.07 10.75
C ASN A 27 -7.85 1.45 10.06
N ARG A 28 -7.86 1.47 8.73
CA ARG A 28 -7.82 2.69 7.91
C ARG A 28 -6.62 3.59 8.25
N THR A 29 -5.47 2.99 8.49
CA THR A 29 -4.22 3.69 8.86
C THR A 29 -3.14 3.53 7.80
N ILE A 30 -2.34 4.58 7.61
CA ILE A 30 -1.12 4.53 6.79
C ILE A 30 0.03 4.12 7.71
N ILE A 31 0.68 3.01 7.38
CA ILE A 31 1.82 2.48 8.16
C ILE A 31 3.13 3.01 7.60
N THR A 32 3.25 3.09 6.28
CA THR A 32 4.50 3.50 5.62
C THR A 32 4.19 4.39 4.43
N ALA A 33 4.96 5.47 4.26
CA ALA A 33 4.93 6.32 3.09
C ALA A 33 6.35 6.53 2.54
N ILE A 34 6.58 6.12 1.30
CA ILE A 34 7.89 6.18 0.65
C ILE A 34 7.77 6.88 -0.69
N ASP A 35 8.52 7.96 -0.87
CA ASP A 35 8.67 8.63 -2.17
C ASP A 35 9.33 7.70 -3.20
N LYS A 36 8.86 7.75 -4.45
CA LYS A 36 9.38 6.98 -5.60
C LYS A 36 10.89 7.09 -5.77
N ALA A 37 11.47 8.25 -5.45
CA ALA A 37 12.93 8.43 -5.48
C ALA A 37 13.68 7.47 -4.53
N ARG A 38 13.01 6.98 -3.48
CA ARG A 38 13.55 6.08 -2.45
C ARG A 38 13.02 4.64 -2.57
N GLN A 39 12.27 4.32 -3.63
CA GLN A 39 11.72 2.97 -3.84
C GLN A 39 12.73 1.97 -4.39
N LYS A 40 13.81 2.45 -5.04
CA LYS A 40 14.84 1.57 -5.61
C LYS A 40 15.37 0.66 -4.50
N ASP A 41 15.32 -0.65 -4.74
CA ASP A 41 15.81 -1.71 -3.85
C ASP A 41 15.00 -1.94 -2.54
N LYS A 42 13.76 -1.47 -2.45
CA LYS A 42 12.86 -1.76 -1.32
C LYS A 42 12.03 -3.03 -1.54
N VAL A 43 12.04 -3.92 -0.54
CA VAL A 43 11.19 -5.11 -0.48
C VAL A 43 10.08 -4.87 0.53
N PHE A 44 8.84 -5.02 0.10
CA PHE A 44 7.65 -4.96 0.95
C PHE A 44 7.17 -6.38 1.21
N THR A 45 6.92 -6.72 2.48
CA THR A 45 6.44 -8.04 2.92
C THR A 45 5.14 -7.90 3.69
N ASN A 46 4.48 -9.03 3.97
CA ASN A 46 3.21 -9.06 4.71
C ASN A 46 2.06 -8.29 4.03
N ILE A 47 2.15 -8.07 2.72
CA ILE A 47 1.11 -7.42 1.93
C ILE A 47 0.25 -8.52 1.29
N ASP A 48 -1.07 -8.42 1.42
CA ASP A 48 -2.01 -9.36 0.79
C ASP A 48 -2.55 -8.87 -0.56
N SER A 49 -2.33 -7.58 -0.86
CA SER A 49 -2.91 -6.93 -2.02
C SER A 49 -2.06 -5.75 -2.49
N THR A 50 -2.11 -5.48 -3.79
CA THR A 50 -1.49 -4.29 -4.38
C THR A 50 -2.54 -3.51 -5.15
N ILE A 51 -2.59 -2.20 -4.93
CA ILE A 51 -3.44 -1.26 -5.65
C ILE A 51 -2.52 -0.33 -6.44
N ILE A 52 -2.80 -0.20 -7.72
CA ILE A 52 -2.12 0.73 -8.61
C ILE A 52 -3.14 1.80 -8.98
N LEU A 53 -2.81 3.06 -8.71
CA LEU A 53 -3.65 4.23 -8.95
C LEU A 53 -2.99 5.16 -9.96
#